data_AF-A0A497BY57-F1
#
_entry.id   AF-A0A497BY57-F1
#
_cell.length_a   1.000
_cell.length_b   1.000
_cell.length_c   1.000
_cell.angle_alpha   90.00
_cell.angle_beta   90.00
_cell.angle_gamma   90.00
#
_symmetry.space_group_name_H-M   'P 1'
#
loop_
_entity.id
_entity.type
_entity.pdbx_description
1 polymer ?
#
loop_
_entity_poly.entity_id
_entity_poly.type
_entity_poly.pdbx_seq_one_letter_code
_entity_poly.pdbx_strand_id
1 'polypeptide(L)' 'MNRDAFERLMAEALDALPAPFREKLDNVQVVVEDWPDRETMRLAGMRPPTQILGLYHRVPQTKRPHHYGLLL' A
#
# COMPACT_ATOMS: atom_id res chain seq x y z
N MET A 1 5.37 -17.71 -0.48
CA MET A 1 4.77 -17.17 0.76
C MET A 1 3.31 -16.86 0.46
N ASN A 2 2.40 -17.08 1.41
CA ASN A 2 1.00 -16.69 1.22
C ASN A 2 0.80 -15.21 1.63
N ARG A 3 -0.35 -14.65 1.26
CA ARG A 3 -0.73 -13.26 1.52
C ARG A 3 -0.65 -12.91 3.01
N ASP A 4 -1.26 -13.71 3.87
CA ASP A 4 -1.33 -13.45 5.31
C ASP A 4 0.07 -13.38 5.96
N ALA A 5 0.99 -14.25 5.55
CA ALA A 5 2.37 -14.20 6.04
C ALA A 5 3.09 -12.93 5.57
N PHE A 6 2.87 -12.50 4.32
CA PHE A 6 3.43 -11.25 3.83
C PHE A 6 2.88 -10.04 4.60
N GLU A 7 1.57 -10.01 4.84
CA GLU A 7 0.91 -8.92 5.56
C GLU A 7 1.41 -8.80 7.01
N ARG A 8 1.66 -9.93 7.69
CA ARG A 8 2.29 -9.93 9.02
C ARG A 8 3.69 -9.33 9.01
N LEU A 9 4.53 -9.75 8.05
CA LEU A 9 5.87 -9.18 7.91
C LEU A 9 5.84 -7.68 7.57
N MET A 10 4.84 -7.25 6.79
CA MET A 10 4.65 -5.84 6.48
C MET A 10 4.26 -5.05 7.72
N ALA A 11 3.35 -5.56 8.54
CA ALA A 11 2.96 -4.92 9.80
C ALA A 11 4.16 -4.79 10.76
N GLU A 12 4.93 -5.87 10.93
CA GLU A 12 6.16 -5.85 11.74
C GLU A 12 7.18 -4.83 11.22
N ALA A 13 7.35 -4.72 9.90
CA ALA A 13 8.25 -3.75 9.29
C ALA A 13 7.79 -2.30 9.53
N LEU A 14 6.49 -2.03 9.44
CA LEU A 14 5.91 -0.71 9.73
C LEU A 14 6.06 -0.34 11.21
N ASP A 15 5.83 -1.29 12.11
CA ASP A 15 6.02 -1.11 13.55
C ASP A 15 7.48 -0.87 13.91
N ALA A 16 8.42 -1.48 13.19
CA ALA A 16 9.85 -1.29 13.38
C ALA A 16 10.39 0.07 12.87
N LEU A 17 9.59 0.86 12.14
CA LEU A 17 10.04 2.16 11.63
C LEU A 17 10.42 3.13 12.77
N PRO A 18 11.49 3.93 12.62
CA PRO A 18 11.81 4.96 13.58
C PRO A 18 10.65 5.95 13.78
N ALA A 19 10.47 6.43 15.02
CA ALA A 19 9.41 7.37 15.41
C ALA A 19 9.13 8.52 14.40
N PRO A 20 10.14 9.26 13.88
CA PRO A 20 9.88 10.37 12.97
C PRO A 20 9.27 9.95 11.62
N PHE A 21 9.37 8.68 11.23
CA PHE A 21 8.69 8.16 10.04
C PHE A 21 7.30 7.64 10.37
N ARG A 22 7.14 6.96 11.52
CA ARG A 22 5.84 6.45 11.96
C ARG A 22 4.82 7.55 12.18
N GLU A 23 5.23 8.69 12.74
CA GLU A 23 4.39 9.88 12.90
C GLU A 23 3.89 10.46 11.56
N LYS A 24 4.69 10.30 10.49
CA LYS A 24 4.31 10.77 9.14
C LYS A 24 3.37 9.82 8.40
N LEU A 25 3.19 8.61 8.92
CA LEU A 25 2.24 7.63 8.39
C LEU A 25 0.83 7.82 8.96
N ASP A 26 0.60 8.83 9.79
CA ASP A 26 -0.75 9.19 10.21
C ASP A 26 -1.65 9.41 8.98
N ASN A 27 -2.81 8.76 8.97
CA ASN A 27 -3.76 8.76 7.86
C ASN A 27 -3.23 8.18 6.52
N VAL A 28 -2.23 7.29 6.57
CA VAL A 28 -1.78 6.47 5.43
C VAL A 28 -2.31 5.05 5.54
N GLN A 29 -2.91 4.55 4.47
CA GLN A 29 -3.29 3.14 4.34
C GLN A 29 -2.27 2.42 3.49
N VAL A 30 -1.87 1.22 3.93
CA VAL A 30 -1.04 0.30 3.16
C VAL A 30 -1.92 -0.88 2.73
N VAL A 31 -1.89 -1.22 1.45
CA VAL A 31 -2.65 -2.34 0.87
C VAL A 31 -1.67 -3.27 0.18
N VAL A 32 -1.85 -4.56 0.36
CA VAL A 32 -1.08 -5.61 -0.32
C VAL A 32 -1.90 -6.14 -1.49
N GLU A 33 -1.31 -6.20 -2.67
CA GLU A 33 -1.94 -6.75 -3.87
C GLU A 33 -0.97 -7.73 -4.55
N ASP A 34 -1.50 -8.74 -5.24
CA ASP A 34 -0.64 -9.72 -5.92
C ASP A 34 0.04 -9.13 -7.15
N TRP A 35 -0.69 -8.26 -7.88
CA TRP A 35 -0.18 -7.52 -9.04
C TRP A 35 -0.81 -6.13 -9.10
N PRO A 36 -0.06 -5.10 -9.53
CA PRO A 36 -0.61 -3.78 -9.75
C PRO A 36 -1.62 -3.80 -10.91
N ASP A 37 -2.72 -3.07 -10.76
CA ASP A 37 -3.70 -2.88 -11.83
C ASP A 37 -3.19 -1.92 -12.93
N ARG A 38 -3.96 -1.78 -14.00
CA ARG A 38 -3.56 -0.93 -15.15
C ARG A 38 -3.43 0.54 -14.78
N GLU A 39 -4.26 1.04 -13.85
CA GLU A 39 -4.21 2.43 -13.43
C GLU A 39 -2.94 2.71 -12.62
N THR A 40 -2.63 1.82 -11.68
CA THR A 40 -1.40 1.80 -10.87
C THR A 40 -0.17 1.77 -11.76
N MET A 41 -0.14 0.88 -12.76
CA MET A 41 0.96 0.80 -13.73
C MET A 41 1.15 2.12 -14.49
N ARG A 42 0.05 2.75 -14.93
CA ARG A 42 0.08 4.04 -15.63
C ARG A 42 0.60 5.16 -14.73
N LEU A 43 0.17 5.21 -13.47
CA LEU A 43 0.62 6.19 -12.49
C LEU A 43 2.10 6.02 -12.13
N ALA A 44 2.58 4.78 -12.05
CA ALA A 44 3.97 4.47 -11.77
C ALA A 44 4.90 4.72 -12.97
N GLY A 45 4.36 4.87 -14.19
CA GLY A 45 5.16 5.06 -15.40
C GLY A 45 6.00 3.83 -15.79
N MET A 46 5.67 2.65 -15.25
CA MET A 46 6.41 1.41 -15.48
C MET A 46 5.75 0.56 -16.57
N ARG A 47 6.54 -0.30 -17.22
CA ARG A 47 6.05 -1.18 -18.30
C ARG A 47 5.76 -2.60 -17.80
N PRO A 48 6.73 -3.35 -17.24
CA PRO A 48 6.44 -4.65 -16.66
C PRO A 48 5.99 -4.50 -15.19
N PRO A 49 4.92 -5.20 -14.75
CA PRO A 49 4.44 -5.19 -13.37
C PRO A 49 5.50 -5.60 -12.34
N THR A 50 6.45 -6.45 -12.75
CA THR A 50 7.54 -6.96 -11.91
C THR A 50 8.57 -5.90 -11.51
N GLN A 51 8.54 -4.70 -12.10
CA GLN A 51 9.43 -3.59 -11.72
C GLN A 51 8.86 -2.72 -10.59
N ILE A 52 7.60 -2.91 -10.19
CA ILE A 52 6.98 -2.18 -9.09
C ILE A 52 6.95 -3.06 -7.86
N LEU A 53 7.51 -2.55 -6.76
CA LEU A 53 7.38 -3.16 -5.43
C LEU A 53 6.41 -2.40 -4.52
N GLY A 54 6.00 -1.20 -4.92
CA GLY A 54 5.02 -0.38 -4.22
C GLY A 54 4.77 0.95 -4.93
N LEU A 55 3.59 1.53 -4.71
CA LEU A 55 3.21 2.83 -5.25
C LEU A 55 2.64 3.70 -4.13
N TYR A 56 3.23 4.87 -3.90
CA TYR A 56 2.63 5.89 -3.06
C TYR A 56 1.72 6.80 -3.90
N HIS A 57 0.43 6.83 -3.57
CA HIS A 57 -0.55 7.68 -4.24
C HIS A 57 -1.37 8.46 -3.21
N ARG A 58 -1.67 9.73 -3.50
CA ARG A 58 -2.49 10.58 -2.62
C ARG A 58 -3.96 10.51 -3.05
N VAL A 59 -4.84 10.13 -2.14
CA VAL A 59 -6.29 10.21 -2.33
C VAL A 59 -6.82 11.46 -1.62
N PRO A 60 -7.41 12.45 -2.32
CA PRO A 60 -8.05 13.59 -1.68
C PRO A 60 -9.13 13.13 -0.70
N GLN A 61 -9.16 13.70 0.51
CA GLN A 61 -10.09 13.28 1.57
C GLN A 61 -11.57 13.33 1.13
N THR A 62 -11.92 14.25 0.24
CA THR A 62 -13.28 14.43 -0.31
C THR A 62 -13.69 13.38 -1.34
N LYS A 63 -12.76 12.55 -1.82
CA LYS A 63 -12.98 11.53 -2.86
C LYS A 63 -12.83 10.10 -2.32
N ARG A 64 -12.77 9.93 -1.00
CA ARG A 64 -12.68 8.59 -0.38
C ARG A 64 -14.04 7.88 -0.48
N PRO A 65 -14.18 6.78 -1.24
CA PRO A 65 -15.37 5.96 -1.14
C PRO A 65 -15.43 5.29 0.24
N HIS A 66 -16.63 5.19 0.82
CA HIS A 66 -16.88 4.56 2.13
C HIS A 66 -16.65 3.04 2.17
N HIS A 67 -16.27 2.43 1.04
CA HIS A 67 -16.04 1.00 0.90
C HIS A 67 -14.57 0.75 0.56
N TYR A 68 -13.71 0.70 1.58
CA TYR A 68 -12.54 -0.16 1.53
C TYR A 68 -12.91 -1.44 2.27
N GLY A 69 -12.87 -2.56 1.54
CA GLY A 69 -13.10 -3.88 2.10
C GLY A 69 -12.02 -4.19 3.13
N LEU A 70 -12.39 -4.09 4.40
CA LEU A 70 -11.86 -4.99 5.43
C LEU A 70 -12.29 -6.40 5.02
N LEU A 71 -11.38 -7.14 4.40
CA LEU A 71 -11.44 -8.59 4.51
C LEU A 71 -10.70 -8.91 5.81
N LEU A 72 -11.49 -9.34 6.80
CA LEU A 72 -11.02 -9.99 8.03
C LEU A 72 -10.38 -11.35 7.70
#